data_AF-A0AAV4SQ83-F1
#
_entry.id   AF-A0AAV4SQ83-F1
#
_cell.length_a   1.000
_cell.length_b   1.000
_cell.length_c   1.000
_cell.angle_alpha   90.00
_cell.angle_beta   90.00
_cell.angle_gamma   90.00
#
_symmetry.space_group_name_H-M   'P 1'
#
loop_
_entity.id
_entity.type
_entity.pdbx_description
1 polymer ?
#
loop_
_entity_poly.entity_id
_entity_poly.type
_entity_poly.pdbx_seq_one_letter_code
_entity_poly.pdbx_strand_id
1 'polypeptide(L)'
;MDKKKTGYHIIQVSNDQISYKSVSSKIIITFKAKQLLQLKERTRNKCREGNIYNLPDYLRSSAVATFRLAVMHDYLYAHPHRYKIVDRPASPFCSNGAAMNAEHLVCSALSQISVFSRYWEARNLLNCLKNLILF
;
A
#
# COMPACT_ATOMS: atom_id res chain seq x y z
N MET A 1 -41.89 -19.84 -68.66
CA MET A 1 -41.08 -20.11 -67.46
C MET A 1 -41.17 -18.89 -66.55
N ASP A 2 -42.12 -18.87 -65.62
CA ASP A 2 -42.23 -17.77 -64.66
C ASP A 2 -41.85 -18.26 -63.27
N LYS A 3 -40.69 -17.78 -62.80
CA LYS A 3 -40.14 -18.12 -61.49
C LYS A 3 -40.98 -17.42 -60.40
N LYS A 4 -41.68 -18.20 -59.58
CA LYS A 4 -42.30 -17.69 -58.33
C LYS A 4 -41.21 -17.06 -57.45
N LYS A 5 -41.38 -15.78 -57.12
CA LYS A 5 -40.56 -15.10 -56.10
C LYS A 5 -41.05 -15.54 -54.72
N THR A 6 -40.25 -16.35 -54.03
CA THR A 6 -40.50 -16.69 -52.62
C THR A 6 -40.05 -15.52 -51.77
N GLY A 7 -41.01 -14.77 -51.20
CA GLY A 7 -40.73 -13.72 -50.22
C GLY A 7 -40.24 -14.32 -48.91
N TYR A 8 -39.18 -13.74 -48.35
CA TYR A 8 -38.66 -14.11 -47.02
C TYR A 8 -39.48 -13.37 -45.94
N HIS A 9 -40.02 -14.11 -44.98
CA HIS A 9 -40.60 -13.52 -43.78
C HIS A 9 -39.49 -13.22 -42.78
N ILE A 10 -39.20 -11.94 -42.56
CA ILE A 10 -38.31 -11.50 -41.48
C ILE A 10 -39.08 -11.67 -40.17
N ILE A 11 -38.66 -12.63 -39.35
CA ILE A 11 -39.21 -12.84 -38.01
C ILE A 11 -38.77 -11.65 -37.16
N GLN A 12 -39.68 -10.71 -36.89
CA GLN A 12 -39.47 -9.67 -35.89
C GLN A 12 -39.65 -10.29 -34.51
N VAL A 13 -38.54 -10.73 -33.91
CA VAL A 13 -38.49 -11.03 -32.48
C VAL A 13 -38.51 -9.71 -31.73
N SER A 14 -39.48 -9.52 -30.83
CA SER A 14 -39.47 -8.41 -29.88
C SER A 14 -38.22 -8.51 -29.04
N ASN A 15 -37.22 -7.72 -29.41
CA ASN A 15 -35.95 -7.64 -28.72
C ASN A 15 -36.18 -6.73 -27.52
N ASP A 16 -36.49 -7.31 -26.35
CA ASP A 16 -36.25 -6.61 -25.08
C ASP A 16 -34.75 -6.40 -24.99
N GLN A 17 -34.27 -5.32 -25.62
CA GLN A 17 -32.86 -5.04 -25.80
C GLN A 17 -32.25 -4.81 -24.42
N ILE A 18 -31.69 -5.87 -23.84
CA ILE A 18 -30.89 -5.75 -22.64
C ILE A 18 -29.67 -4.91 -23.04
N SER A 19 -29.58 -3.69 -22.51
CA SER A 19 -28.46 -2.80 -22.77
C SER A 19 -27.14 -3.54 -22.49
N TYR A 20 -26.17 -3.39 -23.39
CA TYR A 20 -24.81 -3.91 -23.22
C TYR A 20 -24.25 -3.62 -21.82
N LYS A 21 -24.52 -2.43 -21.28
CA LYS A 21 -24.10 -2.01 -19.94
C LYS A 21 -24.64 -2.93 -18.85
N SER A 22 -25.89 -3.39 -19.00
CA SER A 22 -26.54 -4.29 -18.03
C SER A 22 -25.98 -5.71 -18.11
N VAL A 23 -25.69 -6.21 -19.32
CA VAL A 23 -25.05 -7.53 -19.50
C VAL A 23 -23.63 -7.51 -18.95
N SER A 24 -22.84 -6.51 -19.33
CA SER A 24 -21.47 -6.32 -18.86
C SER A 24 -21.40 -6.21 -17.33
N SER A 25 -22.32 -5.44 -16.73
CA SER A 25 -22.41 -5.30 -15.27
C SER A 25 -22.73 -6.64 -14.58
N LYS A 26 -23.65 -7.44 -15.12
CA LYS A 26 -23.98 -8.78 -14.60
C LYS A 26 -22.77 -9.73 -14.65
N ILE A 27 -22.01 -9.71 -15.75
CA ILE A 27 -20.79 -10.50 -15.88
C ILE A 27 -19.75 -10.09 -14.84
N ILE A 28 -19.53 -8.78 -14.64
CA ILE A 28 -18.56 -8.28 -13.66
C ILE A 28 -18.97 -8.68 -12.23
N ILE A 29 -20.25 -8.51 -11.87
CA ILE A 29 -20.76 -8.84 -10.53
C ILE A 29 -20.61 -10.33 -10.25
N THR A 30 -21.03 -11.17 -11.19
CA THR A 30 -20.95 -12.63 -11.03
C THR A 30 -19.51 -13.13 -10.94
N PHE A 31 -18.61 -12.57 -11.76
CA PHE A 31 -17.18 -12.87 -11.69
C PHE A 31 -16.57 -12.49 -10.34
N LYS A 32 -16.85 -11.27 -9.84
CA LYS A 32 -16.40 -10.80 -8.53
C LYS A 32 -16.93 -11.68 -7.40
N ALA A 33 -18.22 -12.04 -7.43
CA ALA A 33 -18.83 -12.90 -6.43
C ALA A 33 -18.17 -14.29 -6.39
N LYS A 34 -17.91 -14.89 -7.56
CA LYS A 34 -17.21 -16.17 -7.67
C LYS A 34 -15.79 -16.11 -7.13
N GLN A 35 -15.03 -15.07 -7.47
CA GLN A 35 -13.70 -14.87 -6.93
C GLN A 35 -13.73 -14.69 -5.40
N LEU A 36 -14.68 -13.91 -4.88
CA LEU A 36 -14.82 -13.71 -3.44
C LEU A 36 -15.13 -15.02 -2.71
N LEU A 37 -16.00 -15.87 -3.26
CA LEU A 37 -16.29 -17.20 -2.71
C LEU A 37 -15.04 -18.10 -2.72
N GLN A 38 -14.29 -18.11 -3.82
CA GLN A 38 -13.03 -18.87 -3.90
C GLN A 38 -11.98 -18.38 -2.89
N LEU A 39 -11.88 -17.07 -2.70
CA LEU A 39 -11.00 -16.49 -1.68
C LEU A 39 -11.45 -16.89 -0.28
N LYS A 40 -12.74 -16.78 0.03
CA LYS A 40 -13.31 -17.20 1.33
C LYS A 40 -13.00 -18.66 1.63
N GLU A 41 -13.23 -19.57 0.68
CA GLU A 41 -12.91 -20.99 0.83
C GLU A 41 -11.41 -21.23 1.05
N ARG A 42 -10.54 -20.56 0.27
CA ARG A 42 -9.07 -20.65 0.46
C ARG A 42 -8.62 -20.13 1.82
N THR A 43 -9.30 -19.14 2.36
CA THR A 43 -9.00 -18.57 3.68
C THR A 43 -9.70 -19.28 4.84
N ARG A 44 -10.66 -20.15 4.58
CA ARG A 44 -11.54 -20.78 5.59
C ARG A 44 -10.76 -21.54 6.65
N ASN A 45 -9.71 -22.24 6.23
CA ASN A 45 -8.85 -23.04 7.10
C ASN A 45 -7.47 -22.40 7.31
N LYS A 46 -7.23 -21.20 6.77
CA LYS A 46 -5.99 -20.49 7.01
C LYS A 46 -6.10 -19.91 8.43
N CYS A 47 -5.56 -20.61 9.40
CA CYS A 47 -5.25 -20.01 10.70
C CYS A 47 -4.38 -18.78 10.42
N ARG A 48 -4.98 -17.59 10.48
CA ARG A 48 -4.21 -16.38 10.76
C ARG A 48 -3.53 -16.70 12.08
N GLU A 49 -2.21 -16.87 12.09
CA GLU A 49 -1.46 -17.17 13.31
C GLU A 49 -1.99 -16.29 14.44
N GLY A 50 -2.71 -16.91 15.38
CA GLY A 50 -3.50 -16.21 16.40
C GLY A 50 -2.65 -15.41 17.37
N ASN A 51 -1.32 -15.47 17.24
CA ASN A 51 -0.36 -14.80 18.09
C ASN A 51 0.30 -13.58 17.45
N ILE A 52 0.06 -13.28 16.17
CA ILE A 52 0.63 -12.07 15.55
C ILE A 52 0.06 -10.82 16.23
N TYR A 53 -1.22 -10.83 16.62
CA TYR A 53 -1.90 -9.71 17.29
C TYR A 53 -1.50 -9.53 18.77
N ASN A 54 -1.02 -10.59 19.43
CA ASN A 54 -0.57 -10.54 20.82
C ASN A 54 0.92 -10.15 20.95
N LEU A 55 1.63 -9.96 19.83
CA LEU A 55 3.01 -9.52 19.89
C LEU A 55 3.08 -8.11 20.49
N PRO A 56 3.86 -7.90 21.57
CA PRO A 56 4.08 -6.57 22.13
C PRO A 56 4.52 -5.57 21.07
N ASP A 57 3.96 -4.37 21.12
CA ASP A 57 4.23 -3.34 20.11
C ASP A 57 5.70 -2.96 20.01
N TYR A 58 6.47 -3.07 21.11
CA TYR A 58 7.91 -2.81 21.09
C TYR A 58 8.67 -3.81 20.18
N LEU A 59 8.25 -5.08 20.10
CA LEU A 59 8.87 -6.07 19.23
C LEU A 59 8.57 -5.77 17.77
N ARG A 60 7.32 -5.42 17.45
CA ARG A 60 6.93 -4.99 16.10
C ARG A 60 7.71 -3.75 15.69
N SER A 61 7.72 -2.74 16.56
CA SER A 61 8.40 -1.46 16.36
C SER A 61 9.89 -1.65 16.10
N SER A 62 10.56 -2.49 16.90
CA SER A 62 11.97 -2.80 16.72
C SER A 62 12.21 -3.55 15.41
N ALA A 63 11.42 -4.59 15.09
CA ALA A 63 11.55 -5.34 13.85
C ALA A 63 11.37 -4.44 12.61
N VAL A 64 10.39 -3.52 12.63
CA VAL A 64 10.16 -2.55 11.55
C VAL A 64 11.34 -1.60 11.40
N ALA A 65 11.88 -1.06 12.51
CA ALA A 65 13.06 -0.20 12.48
C ALA A 65 14.27 -0.93 11.91
N THR A 66 14.55 -2.15 12.39
CA THR A 66 15.64 -3.00 11.88
C THR A 66 15.50 -3.23 10.38
N PHE A 67 14.32 -3.64 9.93
CA PHE A 67 14.06 -3.91 8.51
C PHE A 67 14.32 -2.67 7.66
N ARG A 68 13.73 -1.53 8.02
CA ARG A 68 13.84 -0.26 7.27
C ARG A 68 15.30 0.24 7.21
N LEU A 69 16.05 0.12 8.30
CA LEU A 69 17.46 0.47 8.34
C LEU A 69 18.31 -0.47 7.49
N ALA A 70 18.07 -1.78 7.57
CA ALA A 70 18.83 -2.78 6.82
C ALA A 70 18.68 -2.65 5.30
N VAL A 71 17.47 -2.30 4.83
CA VAL A 71 17.20 -2.11 3.39
C VAL A 71 17.47 -0.68 2.92
N MET A 72 18.02 0.20 3.78
CA MET A 72 18.27 1.62 3.51
C MET A 72 17.02 2.39 3.06
N HIS A 73 15.84 1.90 3.44
CA HIS A 73 14.53 2.52 3.20
C HIS A 73 14.01 3.08 4.51
N ASP A 74 14.87 3.86 5.17
CA ASP A 74 14.71 4.33 6.54
C ASP A 74 13.71 5.50 6.67
N TYR A 75 13.31 6.15 5.57
CA TYR A 75 12.46 7.35 5.59
C TYR A 75 12.96 8.45 6.53
N LEU A 76 14.26 8.47 6.83
CA LEU A 76 14.93 9.59 7.50
C LEU A 76 15.23 10.67 6.46
N TYR A 77 15.51 11.90 6.86
CA TYR A 77 15.51 13.08 5.97
C TYR A 77 16.34 12.93 4.68
N ALA A 78 17.42 12.15 4.70
CA ALA A 78 18.21 11.85 3.51
C ALA A 78 17.41 11.06 2.44
N HIS A 79 16.53 10.15 2.84
CA HIS A 79 15.75 9.33 1.92
C HIS A 79 14.70 10.14 1.12
N PRO A 80 13.79 10.94 1.73
CA PRO A 80 12.89 11.83 0.99
C PRO A 80 13.62 12.88 0.14
N HIS A 81 14.82 13.34 0.55
CA HIS A 81 15.63 14.24 -0.26
C HIS A 81 16.05 13.60 -1.60
N ARG A 82 16.39 12.30 -1.61
CA ARG A 82 16.69 11.57 -2.86
C ARG A 82 15.51 11.58 -3.85
N TYR A 83 14.29 11.68 -3.35
CA TYR A 83 13.07 11.79 -4.14
C TYR A 83 12.58 13.24 -4.31
N LYS A 84 13.39 14.24 -3.90
CA LYS A 84 13.07 15.67 -3.97
C LYS A 84 11.79 16.07 -3.24
N ILE A 85 11.43 15.32 -2.19
CA ILE A 85 10.28 15.64 -1.32
C ILE A 85 10.67 16.69 -0.29
N VAL A 86 11.95 16.72 0.10
CA VAL A 86 12.54 17.78 0.93
C VAL A 86 13.75 18.38 0.23
N ASP A 87 14.01 19.66 0.51
CA ASP A 87 15.03 20.45 -0.18
C ASP A 87 16.46 20.13 0.26
N ARG A 88 16.63 19.57 1.48
CA ARG A 88 17.96 19.33 2.06
C ARG A 88 18.02 17.94 2.71
N PRO A 89 19.17 17.23 2.63
CA PRO A 89 19.34 15.94 3.27
C PRO A 89 19.78 16.07 4.74
N ALA A 90 20.21 17.26 5.17
CA ALA A 90 20.78 17.51 6.48
C ALA A 90 19.75 17.28 7.60
N SER A 91 20.22 16.75 8.73
CA SER A 91 19.35 16.57 9.89
C SER A 91 18.83 17.91 10.42
N PRO A 92 17.51 18.06 10.63
CA PRO A 92 16.94 19.26 11.23
C PRO A 92 17.18 19.34 12.75
N PHE A 93 17.74 18.30 13.37
CA PHE A 93 17.87 18.18 14.82
C PHE A 93 19.22 18.63 15.37
N CYS A 94 20.25 18.69 14.51
CA CYS A 94 21.60 19.03 14.94
C CYS A 94 22.28 19.95 13.92
N SER A 95 23.17 20.81 14.42
CA SER A 95 23.91 21.79 13.62
C SER A 95 25.07 21.21 12.81
N ASN A 96 25.33 19.90 12.88
CA ASN A 96 26.46 19.26 12.19
C ASN A 96 26.31 19.24 10.65
N GLY A 97 25.12 19.53 10.11
CA GLY A 97 24.87 19.53 8.66
C GLY A 97 24.95 18.15 7.98
N ALA A 98 25.25 17.09 8.73
CA ALA A 98 25.32 15.72 8.23
C ALA A 98 23.96 15.25 7.69
N ALA A 99 24.01 14.46 6.62
CA ALA A 99 22.83 13.86 6.03
C ALA A 99 22.16 12.92 7.04
N MET A 100 20.85 13.04 7.21
CA MET A 100 20.12 12.25 8.19
C MET A 100 19.77 10.87 7.64
N ASN A 101 20.70 9.94 7.76
CA ASN A 101 20.60 8.52 7.38
C ASN A 101 20.74 7.62 8.63
N ALA A 102 20.77 6.29 8.44
CA ALA A 102 20.97 5.32 9.51
C ALA A 102 22.22 5.59 10.38
N GLU A 103 23.35 6.00 9.77
CA GLU A 103 24.60 6.29 10.49
C GLU A 103 24.43 7.50 11.41
N HIS A 104 23.63 8.49 11.00
CA HIS A 104 23.34 9.69 11.79
C HIS A 104 22.47 9.43 13.03
N LEU A 105 21.92 8.22 13.23
CA LEU A 105 21.12 7.91 14.41
C LEU A 105 21.93 7.97 15.72
N VAL A 106 23.26 7.93 15.66
CA VAL A 106 24.14 8.15 16.83
C VAL A 106 24.18 9.63 17.27
N CYS A 107 23.46 10.52 16.59
CA CYS A 107 23.37 11.94 16.90
C CYS A 107 23.02 12.19 18.37
N SER A 108 23.73 13.14 18.99
CA SER A 108 23.52 13.56 20.38
C SER A 108 22.17 14.26 20.61
N ALA A 109 21.50 14.73 19.55
CA ALA A 109 20.17 15.32 19.63
C ALA A 109 19.06 14.28 19.92
N LEU A 110 19.36 12.99 19.79
CA LEU A 110 18.44 11.88 20.08
C LEU A 110 18.75 11.32 21.47
N SER A 111 17.74 11.25 22.34
CA SER A 111 17.89 10.91 23.75
C SER A 111 17.79 9.41 24.02
N GLN A 112 17.29 8.62 23.06
CA GLN A 112 17.07 7.20 23.26
C GLN A 112 18.38 6.38 23.29
N ILE A 113 18.34 5.18 23.88
CA ILE A 113 19.53 4.34 24.06
C ILE A 113 19.77 3.45 22.83
N SER A 114 18.75 2.70 22.40
CA SER A 114 18.90 1.77 21.28
C SER A 114 18.79 2.49 19.93
N VAL A 115 19.43 1.95 18.90
CA VAL A 115 19.33 2.48 17.52
C VAL A 115 17.87 2.45 17.04
N PHE A 116 17.09 1.43 17.40
CA PHE A 116 15.68 1.32 17.00
C PHE A 116 14.80 2.38 17.68
N SER A 117 15.05 2.64 18.97
CA SER A 117 14.37 3.69 19.72
C SER A 117 14.75 5.08 19.18
N ARG A 118 16.03 5.31 18.87
CA ARG A 118 16.54 6.53 18.22
C ARG A 118 15.91 6.74 16.84
N TYR A 119 15.75 5.67 16.06
CA TYR A 119 15.05 5.71 14.77
C TYR A 119 13.61 6.21 14.92
N TRP A 120 12.84 5.66 15.86
CA TRP A 120 11.46 6.09 16.07
C TRP A 120 11.35 7.48 16.69
N GLU A 121 12.24 7.83 17.61
CA GLU A 121 12.36 9.20 18.14
C GLU A 121 12.59 10.19 17.00
N ALA A 122 13.56 9.92 16.14
CA ALA A 122 13.85 10.72 14.96
C ALA A 122 12.63 10.84 14.04
N ARG A 123 11.95 9.73 13.73
CA ARG A 123 10.72 9.74 12.91
C ARG A 123 9.59 10.54 13.56
N ASN A 124 9.42 10.43 14.87
CA ASN A 124 8.42 11.20 15.61
C ASN A 124 8.73 12.69 15.56
N LEU A 125 9.98 13.08 15.75
CA LEU A 125 10.41 14.47 15.63
C LEU A 125 10.20 15.00 14.20
N LEU A 126 10.52 14.22 13.16
CA LEU A 126 10.24 14.59 11.76
C LEU A 126 8.74 14.78 11.51
N ASN A 127 7.91 13.90 12.06
CA ASN A 127 6.45 13.98 11.98
C ASN A 127 5.89 15.20 12.73
N CYS A 128 6.58 15.73 13.74
CA CYS A 128 6.18 16.95 14.44
C CYS A 128 6.57 18.22 13.66
N LEU A 129 7.65 18.18 12.86
CA LEU A 129 8.14 19.33 12.08
C LEU A 129 7.34 19.62 10.78
N LYS A 130 6.53 18.66 10.30
CA LYS A 130 5.72 18.59 9.03
C LYS A 130 6.02 19.61 7.92
N ASN A 131 6.54 19.15 6.78
CA ASN A 131 5.73 18.67 5.62
C ASN A 131 6.13 17.27 5.09
N LEU A 132 6.25 16.26 5.95
CA LEU A 132 6.48 14.88 5.51
C LEU A 132 5.51 13.92 6.20
N ILE A 133 4.28 13.82 5.69
CA ILE A 133 3.46 12.63 5.93
C ILE A 133 3.91 11.59 4.92
N LEU A 134 4.92 10.79 5.29
CA LEU A 134 5.29 9.58 4.55
C LEU A 134 5.05 8.38 5.48
N PHE A 135 4.24 7.46 4.94
CA PHE A 135 3.62 6.26 5.54
C PHE A 135 4.40 5.52 6.64
#